data_AF-A0A9E4H5H3-F1
#
_entry.id   AF-A0A9E4H5H3-F1
#
_cell.length_a   1.000
_cell.length_b   1.000
_cell.length_c   1.000
_cell.angle_alpha   90.00
_cell.angle_beta   90.00
_cell.angle_gamma   90.00
#
_symmetry.space_group_name_H-M   'P 1'
#
loop_
_entity.id
_entity.type
_entity.pdbx_description
1 polymer ?
#
loop_
_entity_poly.entity_id
_entity_poly.type
_entity_poly.pdbx_seq_one_letter_code
_entity_poly.pdbx_strand_id
1 'polypeptide(L)'
;MHGKFPSSNLIEIIEGSKWSHSGMIVRSKDIGLTGSNIPELLFRESNDLTNLPDLILNKTKTGPMIVDLNKRLTTNLATGSDVEFALVQLHVERTQKMFDAIKNYIPVVHDAVFPSMIDMGIEMATGRYYHRFSGMGKIYCAELVAGQLIQMGLLTDHYPMNAYEPKDFSHKGTIGLLDRAWLQPEIQFELA
;
A
#
# COMPACT_ATOMS: atom_id res chain seq x y z
N MET A 1 7.87 -4.84 -0.12
CA MET A 1 9.16 -4.57 0.57
C MET A 1 9.30 -5.61 1.69
N HIS A 2 10.52 -6.03 2.00
CA HIS A 2 10.82 -7.01 3.07
C HIS A 2 11.63 -6.37 4.21
N GLY A 3 10.95 -6.02 5.29
CA GLY A 3 11.52 -5.30 6.42
C GLY A 3 12.14 -6.19 7.50
N LYS A 4 13.07 -5.62 8.29
CA LYS A 4 13.68 -6.26 9.48
C LYS A 4 13.15 -5.66 10.80
N PHE A 5 11.91 -5.18 10.82
CA PHE A 5 11.31 -4.64 12.05
C PHE A 5 10.63 -5.73 12.87
N PRO A 6 10.41 -5.55 14.19
CA PRO A 6 9.74 -6.53 15.05
C PRO A 6 8.36 -6.98 14.53
N SER A 7 7.67 -6.12 13.78
CA SER A 7 6.43 -6.40 13.08
C SER A 7 6.57 -7.33 11.86
N SER A 8 7.75 -7.41 11.24
CA SER A 8 8.01 -8.26 10.08
C SER A 8 8.13 -9.75 10.43
N ASN A 9 8.62 -10.10 11.62
CA ASN A 9 8.74 -11.52 12.03
C ASN A 9 7.37 -12.21 12.22
N LEU A 10 6.33 -11.49 12.67
CA LEU A 10 5.01 -12.07 12.87
C LEU A 10 4.23 -12.18 11.55
N ILE A 11 4.37 -11.19 10.67
CA ILE A 11 3.81 -11.20 9.31
C ILE A 11 4.43 -12.34 8.48
N GLU A 12 5.74 -12.51 8.51
CA GLU A 12 6.41 -13.60 7.78
C GLU A 12 5.97 -15.00 8.26
N ILE A 13 5.75 -15.16 9.56
CA ILE A 13 5.28 -16.42 10.17
C ILE A 13 3.80 -16.68 9.87
N ILE A 14 2.94 -15.65 9.86
CA ILE A 14 1.50 -15.80 9.59
C ILE A 14 1.23 -15.98 8.08
N GLU A 15 2.01 -15.32 7.23
CA GLU A 15 1.72 -15.24 5.80
C GLU A 15 2.50 -16.27 4.96
N GLY A 16 3.64 -16.79 5.43
CA GLY A 16 4.50 -17.66 4.63
C GLY A 16 5.09 -16.95 3.40
N SER A 17 5.21 -15.62 3.47
CA SER A 17 5.71 -14.74 2.42
C SER A 17 6.80 -13.85 2.99
N LYS A 18 7.83 -13.58 2.18
CA LYS A 18 8.92 -12.65 2.54
C LYS A 18 8.48 -11.18 2.52
N TRP A 19 7.35 -10.87 1.88
CA TRP A 19 6.87 -9.50 1.74
C TRP A 19 6.08 -9.07 2.97
N SER A 20 6.58 -8.07 3.71
CA SER A 20 5.94 -7.54 4.93
C SER A 20 5.31 -6.17 4.76
N HIS A 21 5.56 -5.50 3.63
CA HIS A 21 4.98 -4.18 3.32
C HIS A 21 4.63 -4.03 1.84
N SER A 22 3.57 -3.27 1.56
CA SER A 22 3.08 -2.97 0.20
C SER A 22 2.57 -1.54 0.08
N GLY A 23 2.59 -1.01 -1.13
CA GLY A 23 2.09 0.32 -1.44
C GLY A 23 1.90 0.48 -2.94
N MET A 24 1.36 1.63 -3.36
CA MET A 24 1.07 1.92 -4.76
C MET A 24 1.95 3.07 -5.25
N ILE A 25 2.66 2.85 -6.35
CA ILE A 25 3.35 3.92 -7.06
C ILE A 25 2.32 4.69 -7.88
N VAL A 26 2.29 6.01 -7.69
CA VAL A 26 1.40 6.92 -8.43
C VAL A 26 2.22 8.07 -9.00
N ARG A 27 1.76 8.65 -10.10
CA ARG A 27 2.32 9.91 -10.60
C ARG A 27 1.60 11.08 -9.94
N SER A 28 2.36 12.10 -9.55
CA SER A 28 1.81 13.29 -8.88
C SER A 28 0.68 13.95 -9.68
N LYS A 29 0.88 14.13 -11.00
CA LYS A 29 -0.14 14.67 -11.90
C LYS A 29 -1.43 13.84 -11.97
N ASP A 30 -1.33 12.52 -11.87
CA ASP A 30 -2.48 11.61 -12.01
C ASP A 30 -3.40 11.71 -10.78
N ILE A 31 -2.87 12.15 -9.64
CA ILE A 31 -3.62 12.40 -8.40
C ILE A 31 -3.80 13.89 -8.08
N GLY A 32 -3.51 14.78 -9.04
CA GLY A 32 -3.73 16.23 -8.88
C GLY A 32 -2.75 16.94 -7.96
N LEU A 33 -1.64 16.30 -7.57
CA LEU A 33 -0.55 16.98 -6.87
C LEU A 33 0.36 17.62 -7.91
N THR A 34 0.34 18.96 -7.98
CA THR A 34 1.14 19.73 -8.94
C THR A 34 1.93 20.81 -8.23
N GLY A 35 3.18 21.03 -8.64
CA GLY A 35 4.06 22.07 -8.11
C GLY A 35 5.51 21.78 -8.48
N SER A 36 6.35 22.81 -8.56
CA SER A 36 7.77 22.65 -8.94
C SER A 36 8.58 21.76 -7.99
N ASN A 37 8.12 21.62 -6.75
CA ASN A 37 8.81 20.88 -5.69
C ASN A 37 8.16 19.52 -5.39
N ILE A 38 7.15 19.11 -6.18
CA ILE A 38 6.50 17.81 -6.02
C ILE A 38 7.16 16.81 -6.98
N PRO A 39 7.73 15.70 -6.48
CA PRO A 39 8.33 14.66 -7.33
C PRO A 39 7.32 14.08 -8.33
N GLU A 40 7.79 13.59 -9.48
CA GLU A 40 6.91 12.95 -10.46
C GLU A 40 6.36 11.62 -9.93
N LEU A 41 7.23 10.78 -9.36
CA LEU A 41 6.88 9.47 -8.82
C LEU A 41 6.73 9.53 -7.31
N LEU A 42 5.56 9.12 -6.85
CA LEU A 42 5.19 9.11 -5.45
C LEU A 42 4.91 7.67 -5.01
N PHE A 43 5.15 7.40 -3.73
CA PHE A 43 4.78 6.14 -3.10
C PHE A 43 3.65 6.40 -2.11
N ARG A 44 2.50 5.82 -2.39
CA ARG A 44 1.35 5.85 -1.50
C ARG A 44 1.35 4.58 -0.65
N GLU A 45 1.57 4.76 0.64
CA GLU A 45 1.77 3.68 1.60
C GLU A 45 0.98 3.95 2.87
N SER A 46 0.74 2.90 3.65
CA SER A 46 0.40 3.04 5.06
C SER A 46 1.48 2.37 5.89
N ASN A 47 2.11 3.10 6.80
CA ASN A 47 3.31 2.65 7.51
C ASN A 47 3.33 3.13 8.97
N ASP A 48 4.08 2.45 9.83
CA ASP A 48 4.33 2.85 11.23
C ASP A 48 5.53 3.81 11.38
N LEU A 49 6.33 3.98 10.32
CA LEU A 49 7.50 4.86 10.30
C LEU A 49 7.12 6.34 10.18
N THR A 50 7.75 7.19 10.99
CA THR A 50 7.63 8.67 10.95
C THR A 50 8.89 9.34 10.38
N ASN A 51 9.65 8.63 9.53
CA ASN A 51 10.95 9.07 9.02
C ASN A 51 10.89 9.95 7.76
N LEU A 52 9.73 10.05 7.11
CA LEU A 52 9.49 10.93 5.96
C LEU A 52 8.21 11.75 6.17
N PRO A 53 8.17 13.02 5.73
CA PRO A 53 6.97 13.81 5.80
C PRO A 53 5.96 13.37 4.72
N ASP A 54 4.68 13.34 5.08
CA ASP A 54 3.59 13.23 4.13
C ASP A 54 3.54 14.49 3.25
N LEU A 55 3.45 14.33 1.93
CA LEU A 55 3.51 15.43 0.97
C LEU A 55 2.25 16.31 0.95
N ILE A 56 1.12 15.83 1.47
CA ILE A 56 -0.12 16.61 1.55
C ILE A 56 -0.13 17.46 2.82
N LEU A 57 0.17 16.86 3.97
CA LEU A 57 0.12 17.50 5.27
C LEU A 57 1.42 18.20 5.67
N ASN A 58 2.51 17.95 4.93
CA ASN A 58 3.86 18.42 5.23
C ASN A 58 4.31 18.13 6.68
N LYS A 59 3.90 16.97 7.21
CA LYS A 59 4.23 16.49 8.55
C LYS A 59 4.48 14.98 8.54
N THR A 60 5.31 14.51 9.45
CA THR A 60 5.49 13.08 9.69
C THR A 60 4.23 12.53 10.39
N LYS A 61 3.74 11.38 9.96
CA LYS A 61 2.62 10.67 10.58
C LYS A 61 2.76 9.17 10.37
N THR A 62 1.97 8.39 11.10
CA THR A 62 1.75 6.97 10.81
C THR A 62 0.43 6.78 10.07
N GLY A 63 0.26 5.65 9.41
CA GLY A 63 -0.92 5.34 8.62
C GLY A 63 -0.77 5.80 7.16
N PRO A 64 -1.89 5.95 6.42
CA PRO A 64 -1.86 6.34 5.01
C PRO A 64 -1.17 7.68 4.79
N MET A 65 -0.22 7.69 3.87
CA MET A 65 0.53 8.88 3.46
C MET A 65 1.02 8.76 2.02
N ILE A 66 1.45 9.90 1.48
CA ILE A 66 2.05 10.01 0.16
C ILE A 66 3.44 10.60 0.33
N VAL A 67 4.46 9.86 -0.08
CA VAL A 67 5.86 10.28 0.02
C VAL A 67 6.54 10.27 -1.35
N ASP A 68 7.69 10.92 -1.43
CA ASP A 68 8.61 10.80 -2.55
C ASP A 68 9.13 9.35 -2.63
N LEU A 69 8.90 8.67 -3.77
CA LEU A 69 9.33 7.28 -3.97
C LEU A 69 10.84 7.14 -3.81
N ASN A 70 11.62 8.04 -4.40
CA ASN A 70 13.08 7.96 -4.35
C ASN A 70 13.58 8.14 -2.91
N LYS A 71 12.99 9.08 -2.15
CA LYS A 71 13.35 9.24 -0.74
C LYS A 71 12.98 8.03 0.09
N ARG A 72 11.81 7.41 -0.12
CA ARG A 72 11.43 6.18 0.59
C ARG A 72 12.46 5.08 0.34
N LEU A 73 12.77 4.82 -0.92
CA LEU A 73 13.71 3.78 -1.32
C LEU A 73 15.11 4.01 -0.73
N THR A 74 15.67 5.22 -0.90
CA THR A 74 17.00 5.57 -0.38
C THR A 74 17.06 5.62 1.16
N THR A 75 16.01 6.09 1.83
CA THR A 75 15.96 6.10 3.32
C THR A 75 15.96 4.67 3.86
N ASN A 76 15.17 3.78 3.25
CA ASN A 76 15.11 2.38 3.65
C ASN A 76 16.48 1.68 3.52
N LEU A 77 17.17 1.87 2.37
CA LEU A 77 18.53 1.37 2.18
C LEU A 77 19.49 1.88 3.26
N ALA A 78 19.48 3.19 3.52
CA ALA A 78 20.39 3.83 4.47
C ALA A 78 20.21 3.33 5.91
N THR A 79 18.98 2.97 6.30
CA THR A 79 18.68 2.44 7.64
C THR A 79 18.81 0.93 7.74
N GLY A 80 19.11 0.23 6.64
CA GLY A 80 19.09 -1.24 6.57
C GLY A 80 17.69 -1.84 6.77
N SER A 81 16.66 -1.00 6.63
CA SER A 81 15.25 -1.39 6.67
C SER A 81 14.81 -1.72 5.25
N ASP A 82 14.07 -2.79 5.02
CA ASP A 82 13.62 -3.17 3.67
C ASP A 82 14.75 -3.47 2.68
N VAL A 83 15.52 -4.55 2.91
CA VAL A 83 16.68 -4.91 2.08
C VAL A 83 16.32 -5.50 0.72
N GLU A 84 15.05 -5.82 0.49
CA GLU A 84 14.57 -6.33 -0.79
C GLU A 84 13.32 -5.58 -1.28
N PHE A 85 13.37 -5.18 -2.55
CA PHE A 85 12.27 -4.53 -3.25
C PHE A 85 11.81 -5.38 -4.43
N ALA A 86 10.50 -5.37 -4.65
CA ALA A 86 9.91 -5.87 -5.87
C ALA A 86 8.88 -4.87 -6.38
N LEU A 87 8.82 -4.74 -7.70
CA LEU A 87 7.78 -4.02 -8.42
C LEU A 87 6.82 -5.05 -9.02
N VAL A 88 5.52 -4.82 -8.84
CA VAL A 88 4.46 -5.58 -9.49
C VAL A 88 3.66 -4.60 -10.34
N GLN A 89 3.77 -4.73 -11.66
CA GLN A 89 3.09 -3.80 -12.56
C GLN A 89 1.63 -4.20 -12.75
N LEU A 90 0.72 -3.29 -12.42
CA LEU A 90 -0.70 -3.42 -12.75
C LEU A 90 -0.93 -3.13 -14.25
N HIS A 91 -1.38 -4.13 -14.97
CA HIS A 91 -1.75 -4.04 -16.37
C HIS A 91 -3.27 -3.88 -16.52
N VAL A 92 -3.68 -2.67 -16.89
CA VAL A 92 -5.09 -2.31 -17.18
C VAL A 92 -5.12 -1.07 -18.07
N GLU A 93 -6.17 -0.92 -18.87
CA GLU A 93 -6.46 0.35 -19.53
C GLU A 93 -6.85 1.39 -18.48
N ARG A 94 -5.97 2.38 -18.25
CA ARG A 94 -6.19 3.42 -17.24
C ARG A 94 -7.20 4.43 -17.77
N THR A 95 -8.26 4.64 -17.02
CA THR A 95 -9.32 5.61 -17.36
C THR A 95 -9.28 6.81 -16.42
N GLN A 96 -9.85 7.93 -16.85
CA GLN A 96 -9.99 9.11 -15.98
C GLN A 96 -10.78 8.79 -14.70
N LYS A 97 -11.80 7.91 -14.81
CA LYS A 97 -12.58 7.43 -13.66
C LYS A 97 -11.71 6.77 -12.59
N MET A 98 -10.70 5.99 -12.98
CA MET A 98 -9.78 5.36 -12.02
C MET A 98 -8.92 6.39 -11.30
N PHE A 99 -8.40 7.38 -12.03
CA PHE A 99 -7.63 8.47 -11.43
C PHE A 99 -8.49 9.31 -10.46
N ASP A 100 -9.71 9.63 -10.86
CA ASP A 100 -10.65 10.37 -10.02
C ASP A 100 -11.06 9.56 -8.78
N ALA A 101 -11.22 8.24 -8.91
CA ALA A 101 -11.47 7.36 -7.77
C ALA A 101 -10.33 7.39 -6.75
N ILE A 102 -9.06 7.31 -7.19
CA ILE A 102 -7.92 7.45 -6.28
C ILE A 102 -7.91 8.83 -5.62
N LYS A 103 -8.08 9.92 -6.39
CA LYS A 103 -8.12 11.29 -5.86
C LYS A 103 -9.17 11.46 -4.77
N ASN A 104 -10.37 10.93 -5.01
CA ASN A 104 -11.47 11.01 -4.07
C ASN A 104 -11.27 10.10 -2.85
N TYR A 105 -10.54 9.00 -3.01
CA TYR A 105 -10.23 8.09 -1.91
C TYR A 105 -9.14 8.60 -0.97
N ILE A 106 -8.17 9.37 -1.48
CA ILE A 106 -7.09 9.96 -0.67
C ILE A 106 -7.64 10.62 0.61
N PRO A 107 -8.51 11.64 0.56
CA PRO A 107 -8.98 12.34 1.75
C PRO A 107 -9.81 11.44 2.69
N VAL A 108 -10.42 10.36 2.19
CA VAL A 108 -11.23 9.45 3.02
C VAL A 108 -10.36 8.67 4.01
N VAL A 109 -9.12 8.35 3.64
CA VAL A 109 -8.20 7.55 4.47
C VAL A 109 -7.04 8.36 5.03
N HIS A 110 -6.87 9.61 4.60
CA HIS A 110 -5.68 10.39 4.91
C HIS A 110 -5.52 10.73 6.39
N ASP A 111 -6.60 10.67 7.17
CA ASP A 111 -6.57 10.89 8.62
C ASP A 111 -6.45 9.59 9.43
N ALA A 112 -6.50 8.43 8.78
CA ALA A 112 -6.30 7.15 9.45
C ALA A 112 -4.86 7.04 10.01
N VAL A 113 -4.74 6.27 11.09
CA VAL A 113 -3.46 5.93 11.72
C VAL A 113 -3.06 4.50 11.38
N PHE A 114 -1.79 4.16 11.61
CA PHE A 114 -1.36 2.77 11.49
C PHE A 114 -1.86 1.96 12.70
N PRO A 115 -2.46 0.76 12.50
CA PRO A 115 -2.89 -0.09 13.61
C PRO A 115 -1.70 -0.62 14.42
N SER A 116 -1.94 -0.99 15.68
CA SER A 116 -0.98 -1.81 16.42
C SER A 116 -0.88 -3.20 15.77
N MET A 117 0.21 -3.94 16.00
CA MET A 117 0.36 -5.29 15.42
C MET A 117 -0.78 -6.24 15.78
N ILE A 118 -1.27 -6.17 17.03
CA ILE A 118 -2.38 -7.01 17.50
C ILE A 118 -3.67 -6.60 16.79
N ASP A 119 -3.95 -5.29 16.71
CA ASP A 119 -5.13 -4.78 16.01
C ASP A 119 -5.10 -5.20 14.54
N MET A 120 -3.96 -5.03 13.86
CA MET A 120 -3.79 -5.40 12.46
C MET A 120 -4.08 -6.89 12.22
N GLY A 121 -3.56 -7.78 13.09
CA GLY A 121 -3.85 -9.21 12.98
C GLY A 121 -5.33 -9.54 13.18
N ILE A 122 -5.98 -8.90 14.16
CA ILE A 122 -7.43 -9.07 14.42
C ILE A 122 -8.26 -8.52 13.26
N GLU A 123 -7.96 -7.32 12.79
CA GLU A 123 -8.67 -6.65 11.69
C GLU A 123 -8.51 -7.45 10.40
N MET A 124 -7.30 -7.92 10.09
CA MET A 124 -7.02 -8.80 8.95
C MET A 124 -7.86 -10.09 9.02
N ALA A 125 -7.83 -10.79 10.14
CA ALA A 125 -8.59 -12.02 10.33
C ALA A 125 -10.11 -11.77 10.25
N THR A 126 -10.57 -10.63 10.77
CA THR A 126 -11.96 -10.18 10.73
C THR A 126 -12.44 -9.97 9.29
N GLY A 127 -11.63 -9.33 8.45
CA GLY A 127 -11.94 -9.14 7.04
C GLY A 127 -11.89 -10.45 6.27
N ARG A 128 -10.82 -11.22 6.46
CA ARG A 128 -10.53 -12.41 5.67
C ARG A 128 -11.45 -13.59 5.96
N TYR A 129 -11.73 -13.88 7.22
CA TYR A 129 -12.49 -15.08 7.61
C TYR A 129 -13.95 -14.79 7.94
N TYR A 130 -14.27 -13.56 8.34
CA TYR A 130 -15.63 -13.17 8.73
C TYR A 130 -16.27 -12.17 7.77
N HIS A 131 -15.55 -11.70 6.75
CA HIS A 131 -16.01 -10.77 5.72
C HIS A 131 -16.57 -9.47 6.34
N ARG A 132 -15.95 -9.02 7.44
CA ARG A 132 -16.38 -7.84 8.19
C ARG A 132 -15.38 -6.71 8.04
N PHE A 133 -15.93 -5.54 7.72
CA PHE A 133 -15.16 -4.32 7.62
C PHE A 133 -14.87 -3.74 9.00
N SER A 134 -13.61 -3.40 9.27
CA SER A 134 -13.14 -2.95 10.59
C SER A 134 -13.23 -1.43 10.81
N GLY A 135 -13.64 -0.68 9.79
CA GLY A 135 -13.73 0.78 9.84
C GLY A 135 -12.54 1.47 9.15
N MET A 136 -12.60 2.80 9.05
CA MET A 136 -11.61 3.61 8.31
C MET A 136 -10.61 4.33 9.23
N GLY A 137 -10.68 4.13 10.56
CA GLY A 137 -9.85 4.85 11.52
C GLY A 137 -8.40 4.34 11.60
N LYS A 138 -8.19 3.06 11.27
CA LYS A 138 -6.89 2.40 11.21
C LYS A 138 -6.79 1.69 9.88
N ILE A 139 -5.68 1.89 9.18
CA ILE A 139 -5.48 1.29 7.86
C ILE A 139 -4.04 0.82 7.78
N TYR A 140 -3.82 -0.46 7.48
CA TYR A 140 -2.48 -1.00 7.24
C TYR A 140 -2.14 -1.03 5.74
N CYS A 141 -0.91 -1.46 5.42
CA CYS A 141 -0.32 -1.32 4.09
C CYS A 141 -1.12 -1.99 2.97
N ALA A 142 -1.40 -3.28 3.11
CA ALA A 142 -2.14 -4.06 2.13
C ALA A 142 -3.62 -3.65 2.05
N GLU A 143 -4.21 -3.26 3.18
CA GLU A 143 -5.56 -2.70 3.21
C GLU A 143 -5.67 -1.41 2.38
N LEU A 144 -4.66 -0.53 2.44
CA LEU A 144 -4.64 0.67 1.61
C LEU A 144 -4.56 0.34 0.11
N VAL A 145 -3.80 -0.69 -0.27
CA VAL A 145 -3.71 -1.17 -1.65
C VAL A 145 -5.03 -1.77 -2.11
N ALA A 146 -5.64 -2.64 -1.31
CA ALA A 146 -6.95 -3.23 -1.58
C ALA A 146 -8.02 -2.14 -1.77
N GLY A 147 -8.09 -1.19 -0.83
CA GLY A 147 -9.03 -0.08 -0.88
C GLY A 147 -8.89 0.74 -2.17
N GLN A 148 -7.67 1.04 -2.61
CA GLN A 148 -7.44 1.72 -3.90
C GLN A 148 -7.96 0.92 -5.09
N LEU A 149 -7.67 -0.39 -5.13
CA LEU A 149 -8.14 -1.26 -6.22
C LEU A 149 -9.66 -1.39 -6.23
N ILE A 150 -10.30 -1.48 -5.06
CA ILE A 150 -11.76 -1.50 -4.92
C ILE A 150 -12.37 -0.19 -5.43
N GLN A 151 -11.83 0.96 -5.02
CA GLN A 151 -12.34 2.26 -5.48
C GLN A 151 -12.18 2.46 -6.99
N MET A 152 -11.09 1.96 -7.57
CA MET A 152 -10.89 1.95 -9.03
C MET A 152 -11.83 0.99 -9.77
N GLY A 153 -12.56 0.12 -9.07
CA GLY A 153 -13.39 -0.93 -9.67
C GLY A 153 -12.60 -2.13 -10.17
N LEU A 154 -11.34 -2.27 -9.75
CA LEU A 154 -10.43 -3.33 -10.19
C LEU A 154 -10.42 -4.54 -9.27
N LEU A 155 -10.98 -4.41 -8.07
CA LEU A 155 -11.09 -5.49 -7.09
C LEU A 155 -12.53 -5.49 -6.55
N THR A 156 -13.11 -6.68 -6.36
CA THR A 156 -14.46 -6.81 -5.83
C THR A 156 -14.53 -6.34 -4.38
N ASP A 157 -15.68 -5.84 -3.95
CA ASP A 157 -15.98 -5.53 -2.56
C ASP A 157 -16.57 -6.72 -1.77
N HIS A 158 -16.59 -7.93 -2.36
CA HIS A 158 -17.07 -9.15 -1.68
C HIS A 158 -16.27 -9.45 -0.40
N TYR A 159 -14.96 -9.20 -0.45
CA TYR A 159 -14.10 -9.13 0.71
C TYR A 159 -13.80 -7.66 1.03
N PRO A 160 -13.89 -7.24 2.31
CA PRO A 160 -13.56 -5.87 2.67
C PRO A 160 -12.05 -5.61 2.52
N MET A 161 -11.65 -4.35 2.42
CA MET A 161 -10.24 -3.97 2.22
C MET A 161 -9.29 -4.50 3.32
N ASN A 162 -9.78 -4.68 4.55
CA ASN A 162 -9.03 -5.30 5.65
C ASN A 162 -9.00 -6.85 5.57
N ALA A 163 -9.33 -7.48 4.44
CA ALA A 163 -9.17 -8.92 4.24
C ALA A 163 -7.82 -9.29 3.60
N TYR A 164 -7.11 -8.29 3.10
CA TYR A 164 -5.95 -8.46 2.24
C TYR A 164 -4.65 -8.28 3.00
N GLU A 165 -3.60 -8.90 2.49
CA GLU A 165 -2.26 -8.88 3.07
C GLU A 165 -1.21 -8.67 1.97
N PRO A 166 0.06 -8.30 2.29
CA PRO A 166 1.05 -7.99 1.26
C PRO A 166 1.26 -9.13 0.25
N LYS A 167 1.23 -10.39 0.67
CA LYS A 167 1.40 -11.52 -0.26
C LYS A 167 0.28 -11.66 -1.30
N ASP A 168 -0.91 -11.12 -1.04
CA ASP A 168 -2.02 -11.17 -1.99
C ASP A 168 -1.71 -10.38 -3.28
N PHE A 169 -0.89 -9.34 -3.16
CA PHE A 169 -0.46 -8.48 -4.27
C PHE A 169 0.87 -8.93 -4.90
N SER A 170 1.33 -10.13 -4.55
CA SER A 170 2.61 -10.72 -4.93
C SER A 170 2.42 -11.79 -6.01
N HIS A 171 3.48 -12.32 -6.61
CA HIS A 171 3.37 -13.40 -7.61
C HIS A 171 2.78 -14.69 -7.02
N LYS A 172 2.93 -14.89 -5.70
CA LYS A 172 2.34 -16.01 -4.96
C LYS A 172 0.91 -15.75 -4.52
N GLY A 173 0.44 -14.51 -4.70
CA GLY A 173 -0.93 -14.11 -4.38
C GLY A 173 -1.93 -14.67 -5.38
N THR A 174 -3.19 -14.66 -4.98
CA THR A 174 -4.29 -15.26 -5.75
C THR A 174 -5.39 -14.25 -6.06
N ILE A 175 -5.12 -12.94 -5.96
CA ILE A 175 -6.17 -11.95 -6.19
C ILE A 175 -6.65 -11.98 -7.65
N GLY A 176 -7.96 -12.13 -7.81
CA GLY A 176 -8.64 -11.90 -9.08
C GLY A 176 -8.96 -10.42 -9.22
N LEU A 177 -8.46 -9.80 -10.29
CA LEU A 177 -8.81 -8.44 -10.64
C LEU A 177 -9.92 -8.41 -11.70
N LEU A 178 -10.73 -7.35 -11.66
CA LEU A 178 -11.82 -7.08 -12.59
C LEU A 178 -11.32 -6.37 -13.86
N ASP A 179 -12.21 -6.14 -14.82
CA ASP A 179 -11.94 -5.36 -16.05
C ASP A 179 -10.75 -5.86 -16.88
N ARG A 180 -10.48 -7.18 -16.85
CA ARG A 180 -9.33 -7.83 -17.50
C ARG A 180 -7.98 -7.27 -17.00
N ALA A 181 -7.97 -6.65 -15.83
CA ALA A 181 -6.75 -6.24 -15.18
C ALA A 181 -6.01 -7.46 -14.64
N TRP A 182 -4.68 -7.35 -14.56
CA TRP A 182 -3.84 -8.38 -13.95
C TRP A 182 -2.54 -7.77 -13.44
N LEU A 183 -1.91 -8.47 -12.50
CA LEU A 183 -0.61 -8.12 -11.95
C LEU A 183 0.49 -8.89 -12.68
N GLN A 184 1.49 -8.18 -13.20
CA GLN A 184 2.65 -8.82 -13.80
C GLN A 184 3.47 -9.61 -12.78
N PRO A 185 4.29 -10.59 -13.20
CA PRO A 185 5.26 -11.21 -12.32
C PRO A 185 6.14 -10.16 -11.62
N GLU A 186 6.52 -10.45 -10.38
CA GLU A 186 7.40 -9.60 -9.58
C GLU A 186 8.72 -9.35 -10.28
N ILE A 187 9.09 -8.08 -10.39
CA ILE A 187 10.42 -7.66 -10.82
C ILE A 187 11.18 -7.26 -9.57
N GLN A 188 12.07 -8.13 -9.10
CA GLN A 188 12.98 -7.82 -7.99
C GLN A 188 14.09 -6.91 -8.50
N PHE A 189 14.48 -5.94 -7.66
CA PHE A 189 15.57 -5.04 -7.98
C PHE A 189 16.36 -4.69 -6.73
N GLU A 190 17.66 -4.50 -6.94
CA GLU A 190 18.57 -3.92 -5.97
C GLU A 190 18.80 -2.45 -6.35
N LEU A 191 18.91 -1.60 -5.34
CA LEU A 191 19.26 -0.20 -5.54
C LEU A 191 20.76 -0.08 -5.28
N ALA A 192 21.49 0.29 -6.34
CA ALA A 192 22.94 0.45 -6.32
C ALA A 192 23.39 1.72 -5.59
#